data_AF-A0A5E6T7P8-F1
#
_entry.id   AF-A0A5E6T7P8-F1
#
_cell.length_a   1.000
_cell.length_b   1.000
_cell.length_c   1.000
_cell.angle_alpha   90.00
_cell.angle_beta   90.00
_cell.angle_gamma   90.00
#
_symmetry.space_group_name_H-M   'P 1'
#
loop_
_entity.id
_entity.type
_entity.pdbx_description
1 polymer ?
#
loop_
_entity_poly.entity_id
_entity_poly.type
_entity_poly.pdbx_seq_one_letter_code
_entity_poly.pdbx_strand_id
1 'polypeptide(L)'
;MLPYPSSPEFPAALKARRESLGMSRSALAREAKIHVVMPRRYEEPDCGEFARPRVDTTWLALNKALGYDIPADVLGSLLHEPLTPSADEDAITTKAGEVKALTLAEAKAGLALTFGVDVDRIEITIRG
;
A
#
# COMPACT_ATOMS: atom_id res chain seq x y z
N MET A 1 8.42 20.30 -1.34
CA MET A 1 7.60 19.09 -1.60
C MET A 1 7.15 19.13 -3.04
N LEU A 2 6.95 17.98 -3.68
CA LEU A 2 6.27 17.89 -4.97
C LEU A 2 4.82 18.38 -4.83
N PRO A 3 4.22 18.93 -5.89
CA PRO A 3 2.79 19.17 -5.93
C PRO A 3 2.01 17.85 -5.81
N TYR A 4 0.71 17.95 -5.53
CA TYR A 4 -0.14 16.77 -5.36
C TYR A 4 -0.25 15.94 -6.65
N PRO A 5 -0.32 14.59 -6.61
CA PRO A 5 -0.36 13.72 -7.79
C PRO A 5 -1.48 14.02 -8.79
N SER A 6 -2.59 14.60 -8.32
CA SER A 6 -3.70 14.96 -9.18
C SER A 6 -3.50 16.29 -9.92
N SER A 7 -2.51 17.09 -9.52
CA SER A 7 -2.19 18.36 -10.15
C SER A 7 -1.57 18.15 -11.54
N PRO A 8 -1.96 18.96 -12.56
CA PRO A 8 -1.34 18.90 -13.88
C PRO A 8 0.15 19.29 -13.86
N GLU A 9 0.61 20.00 -12.83
CA GLU A 9 2.01 20.42 -12.70
C GLU A 9 2.93 19.31 -12.16
N PHE A 10 2.35 18.22 -11.63
CA PHE A 10 3.10 17.15 -11.01
C PHE A 10 4.14 16.48 -11.90
N PRO A 11 3.82 16.06 -13.14
CA PRO A 11 4.80 15.42 -14.02
C PRO A 11 6.01 16.32 -14.30
N ALA A 12 5.76 17.60 -14.56
CA ALA A 12 6.80 18.59 -14.84
C ALA A 12 7.66 18.86 -13.60
N ALA A 13 7.04 19.02 -12.42
CA ALA A 13 7.75 19.24 -11.16
C ALA A 13 8.62 18.04 -10.75
N LEU A 14 8.11 16.82 -10.93
CA LEU A 14 8.84 15.58 -10.67
C LEU A 14 10.09 15.49 -11.55
N LYS A 15 9.93 15.71 -12.86
CA LYS A 15 11.01 15.69 -13.84
C LYS A 15 12.07 16.75 -13.50
N ALA A 16 11.66 17.99 -13.29
CA ALA A 16 12.55 19.11 -12.99
C ALA A 16 13.35 18.86 -11.71
N ARG A 17 12.71 18.35 -10.65
CA ARG A 17 13.39 18.05 -9.39
C ARG A 17 14.39 16.91 -9.55
N ARG A 18 14.01 15.83 -10.23
CA ARG A 18 14.91 14.70 -10.52
C ARG A 18 16.15 15.16 -11.29
N GLU A 19 15.95 15.98 -12.33
CA GLU A 19 17.04 16.52 -13.16
C GLU A 19 17.94 17.48 -12.37
N SER A 20 17.37 18.30 -11.47
CA SER A 20 18.17 19.17 -10.60
C SER A 20 19.11 18.40 -9.65
N LEU A 21 18.76 17.16 -9.31
CA LEU A 21 19.59 16.26 -8.50
C LEU A 21 20.55 15.41 -9.34
N GLY A 22 20.56 15.57 -10.67
CA GLY A 22 21.36 14.73 -11.57
C GLY A 22 20.96 13.25 -11.55
N MET A 23 19.75 12.94 -11.08
CA MET A 23 19.31 11.57 -10.85
C MET A 23 18.69 10.98 -12.13
N SER A 24 19.08 9.75 -12.48
CA SER A 24 18.40 9.02 -13.56
C SER A 24 17.04 8.50 -13.09
N ARG A 25 16.13 8.21 -14.02
CA ARG A 25 14.82 7.62 -13.69
C ARG A 25 14.96 6.32 -12.92
N SER A 26 15.89 5.45 -13.33
CA SER A 26 16.17 4.19 -12.65
C SER A 26 16.73 4.39 -11.24
N ALA A 27 17.53 5.44 -11.02
CA ALA A 27 18.02 5.78 -9.69
C ALA A 27 16.88 6.27 -8.78
N LEU A 28 15.99 7.13 -9.29
CA LEU A 28 14.79 7.55 -8.56
C LEU A 28 13.90 6.36 -8.19
N ALA A 29 13.72 5.41 -9.11
CA ALA A 29 12.94 4.22 -8.85
C ALA A 29 13.52 3.38 -7.70
N ARG A 30 14.85 3.18 -7.68
CA ARG A 30 15.54 2.43 -6.62
C ARG A 30 15.41 3.12 -5.27
N GLU A 31 15.61 4.43 -5.24
CA GLU A 31 15.53 5.21 -3.99
C GLU A 31 14.10 5.22 -3.43
N ALA A 32 13.11 5.39 -4.30
CA ALA A 32 11.69 5.35 -3.92
C ALA A 32 11.14 3.91 -3.74
N LYS A 33 11.97 2.87 -3.93
CA LYS A 33 11.57 1.45 -3.89
C LYS A 33 10.35 1.11 -4.76
N ILE A 34 10.31 1.69 -5.97
CA ILE A 34 9.28 1.43 -6.98
C ILE A 34 9.87 0.76 -8.23
N HIS A 35 9.00 0.24 -9.08
CA HIS A 35 9.44 -0.40 -10.31
C HIS A 35 10.13 0.60 -11.26
N VAL A 36 11.19 0.17 -11.96
CA VAL A 36 12.07 1.03 -12.78
C VAL A 36 11.36 1.80 -13.90
N VAL A 37 10.22 1.28 -14.38
CA VAL A 37 9.40 1.93 -15.41
C VAL A 37 8.50 3.04 -14.86
N MET A 38 8.23 3.04 -13.54
CA MET A 38 7.21 3.91 -12.95
C MET A 38 7.55 5.39 -13.02
N PRO A 39 8.80 5.85 -12.80
CA PRO A 39 9.13 7.26 -12.95
C PRO A 39 8.80 7.82 -14.35
N ARG A 40 9.01 7.04 -15.40
CA ARG A 40 8.63 7.44 -16.76
C ARG A 40 7.11 7.65 -16.87
N ARG A 41 6.32 6.73 -16.33
CA ARG A 41 4.85 6.79 -16.33
C ARG A 41 4.30 7.99 -15.56
N TYR A 42 5.09 8.59 -14.68
CA TYR A 42 4.71 9.76 -13.88
C TYR A 42 5.17 11.08 -14.48
N GLU A 43 6.24 11.06 -15.28
CA GLU A 43 6.84 12.26 -15.89
C GLU A 43 6.27 12.61 -17.27
N GLU A 44 5.77 11.61 -18.01
CA GLU A 44 5.37 11.77 -19.42
C GLU A 44 3.85 11.63 -19.57
N PRO A 45 3.07 12.73 -19.50
CA PRO A 45 1.62 12.70 -19.70
C PRO A 45 1.21 12.31 -21.12
N ASP A 46 2.08 12.54 -22.10
CA ASP A 46 1.88 12.17 -23.51
C ASP A 46 2.06 10.66 -23.77
N CYS A 47 2.56 9.90 -22.79
CA CYS A 47 2.70 8.46 -22.93
C CYS A 47 1.36 7.77 -22.65
N GLY A 48 0.94 6.82 -23.50
CA GLY A 48 -0.28 6.03 -23.28
C GLY A 48 -0.30 5.20 -21.98
N GLU A 49 0.86 5.04 -21.34
CA GLU A 49 1.00 4.36 -20.05
C GLU A 49 1.01 5.33 -18.85
N PHE A 50 0.72 6.61 -19.07
CA PHE A 50 0.72 7.63 -18.02
C PHE A 50 -0.16 7.18 -16.86
N ALA A 51 0.40 7.24 -15.66
CA ALA A 51 -0.27 6.88 -14.43
C ALA A 51 -0.08 7.98 -13.40
N ARG A 52 -0.99 8.09 -12.45
CA ARG A 52 -0.82 8.97 -11.29
C ARG A 52 -0.39 8.12 -10.09
N PRO A 53 0.67 8.50 -9.37
CA PRO A 53 1.06 7.77 -8.17
C PRO A 53 -0.02 7.90 -7.10
N ARG A 54 -0.18 6.86 -6.28
CA ARG A 54 -1.01 6.94 -5.07
C ARG A 54 -0.37 7.91 -4.08
N VAL A 55 -1.19 8.74 -3.46
CA VAL A 55 -0.77 9.81 -2.57
C VAL A 55 -0.13 9.21 -1.31
N ASP A 56 -0.77 8.19 -0.75
CA ASP A 56 -0.44 7.65 0.59
C ASP A 56 0.77 6.72 0.59
N THR A 57 1.28 6.37 -0.60
CA THR A 57 2.41 5.43 -0.73
C THR A 57 3.47 5.97 -1.68
N THR A 58 3.18 5.93 -2.98
CA THR A 58 4.18 6.23 -4.02
C THR A 58 4.58 7.69 -4.03
N TRP A 59 3.65 8.63 -3.86
CA TRP A 59 3.96 10.05 -3.82
C TRP A 59 4.83 10.42 -2.61
N LEU A 60 4.55 9.86 -1.44
CA LEU A 60 5.39 10.02 -0.25
C LEU A 60 6.79 9.44 -0.47
N ALA A 61 6.88 8.24 -1.05
CA ALA A 61 8.17 7.60 -1.36
C ALA A 61 9.00 8.45 -2.35
N LEU A 62 8.37 9.03 -3.37
CA LEU A 62 9.02 9.94 -4.30
C LEU A 62 9.50 11.22 -3.61
N ASN A 63 8.68 11.83 -2.75
CA ASN A 63 9.08 13.02 -2.01
C ASN A 63 10.29 12.76 -1.11
N LYS A 64 10.29 11.61 -0.41
CA LYS A 64 11.41 11.16 0.43
C LYS A 64 12.68 10.92 -0.41
N ALA A 65 12.55 10.25 -1.56
CA ALA A 65 13.66 9.99 -2.47
C ALA A 65 14.29 11.25 -3.07
N LEU A 66 13.50 12.32 -3.22
CA LEU A 66 13.97 13.63 -3.70
C LEU A 66 14.50 14.54 -2.59
N GLY A 67 14.61 14.00 -1.37
CA GLY A 67 15.14 14.71 -0.19
C GLY A 67 14.21 15.78 0.35
N TYR A 68 12.90 15.70 0.11
CA TYR A 68 11.95 16.56 0.80
C TYR A 68 11.73 16.05 2.23
N ASP A 69 11.80 16.97 3.18
CA ASP A 69 11.33 16.72 4.55
C ASP A 69 9.80 16.69 4.52
N ILE A 70 9.22 15.51 4.73
CA ILE A 70 7.78 15.34 4.83
C ILE A 70 7.45 15.37 6.33
N PRO A 71 6.75 16.41 6.82
CA PRO A 71 6.41 16.50 8.22
C PRO A 71 5.58 15.28 8.65
N ALA A 72 5.95 14.70 9.79
CA ALA A 72 5.31 13.49 10.32
C ALA A 72 3.78 13.64 10.50
N ASP A 73 3.31 14.87 10.68
CA ASP A 73 1.89 15.23 10.77
C ASP A 73 1.11 14.86 9.48
N VAL A 74 1.67 15.19 8.32
CA VAL A 74 1.10 14.85 7.00
C VAL A 74 1.17 13.34 6.75
N LEU A 75 2.21 12.68 7.24
CA LEU A 75 2.33 11.21 7.19
C LEU A 75 1.25 10.54 8.04
N GLY A 76 0.98 11.08 9.23
CA GLY A 76 -0.05 10.60 10.15
C GLY A 76 -1.47 10.82 9.62
N SER A 77 -1.74 11.93 8.94
CA SER A 77 -3.05 12.22 8.34
C SER A 77 -3.34 11.41 7.07
N LEU A 78 -2.34 11.15 6.22
CA LEU A 78 -2.52 10.36 4.98
C LEU A 78 -2.58 8.84 5.22
N LEU A 79 -2.00 8.36 6.32
CA LEU A 79 -2.22 6.99 6.79
C LEU A 79 -3.59 6.80 7.47
N HIS A 80 -4.28 7.91 7.77
CA HIS A 80 -5.62 7.94 8.37
C HIS A 80 -6.71 8.11 7.30
N GLU A 81 -6.72 7.25 6.29
CA GLU A 81 -7.98 7.01 5.58
C GLU A 81 -8.79 6.02 6.43
N PRO A 82 -9.99 6.39 6.93
CA PRO A 82 -10.91 5.39 7.43
C PRO A 82 -11.24 4.48 6.25
N LEU A 83 -10.93 3.19 6.37
CA LEU A 83 -11.50 2.15 5.52
C LEU A 83 -13.00 2.42 5.43
N THR A 84 -13.47 2.93 4.29
CA THR A 84 -14.88 2.83 3.97
C THR A 84 -15.13 1.32 3.83
N PRO A 85 -16.01 0.71 4.66
CA PRO A 85 -16.44 -0.64 4.39
C PRO A 85 -17.32 -0.55 3.15
N SER A 86 -16.71 -0.65 1.96
CA SER A 86 -17.42 -1.25 0.84
C SER A 86 -17.71 -2.67 1.28
N ALA A 87 -18.99 -2.94 1.51
CA ALA A 87 -19.52 -4.25 1.77
C ALA A 87 -18.99 -5.19 0.68
N ASP A 88 -17.99 -5.98 1.03
CA ASP A 88 -17.90 -7.40 0.76
C ASP A 88 -16.74 -7.96 1.60
N GLU A 89 -17.01 -9.09 2.20
CA GLU A 89 -16.25 -9.73 3.26
C GLU A 89 -14.80 -10.05 2.86
N ASP A 90 -13.85 -9.77 3.76
CA ASP A 90 -12.95 -10.76 4.37
C ASP A 90 -11.80 -10.02 5.09
N ALA A 91 -11.84 -10.00 6.41
CA ALA A 91 -10.91 -9.26 7.25
C ALA A 91 -9.64 -10.07 7.52
N ILE A 92 -8.63 -9.95 6.65
CA ILE A 92 -7.26 -10.40 6.99
C ILE A 92 -6.55 -9.25 7.73
N THR A 93 -6.81 -9.16 9.02
CA THR A 93 -6.00 -8.34 9.93
C THR A 93 -4.76 -9.16 10.30
N THR A 94 -3.62 -8.87 9.67
CA THR A 94 -2.32 -9.34 10.20
C THR A 94 -1.96 -8.49 11.40
N LYS A 95 -2.58 -8.79 12.55
CA LYS A 95 -1.96 -8.47 13.83
C LYS A 95 -0.81 -9.45 14.02
N ALA A 96 0.38 -8.92 14.30
CA ALA A 96 1.44 -9.68 14.92
C ALA A 96 0.93 -10.17 16.29
N GLY A 97 0.28 -11.33 16.28
CA GLY A 97 -0.38 -11.94 17.41
C GLY A 97 0.49 -13.04 17.96
N GLU A 98 0.96 -12.83 19.18
CA GLU A 98 1.14 -13.84 20.22
C GLU A 98 0.51 -15.19 19.84
N VAL A 99 1.31 -16.27 19.80
CA VAL A 99 0.84 -17.63 19.45
C VAL A 99 -0.03 -18.15 20.58
N LYS A 100 -1.27 -17.65 20.63
CA LYS A 100 -2.27 -18.07 21.59
C LYS A 100 -2.84 -19.39 21.09
N ALA A 101 -2.73 -20.44 21.89
CA ALA A 101 -3.39 -21.70 21.60
C ALA A 101 -4.90 -21.44 21.46
N LEU A 102 -5.43 -21.74 20.27
CA LEU A 102 -6.86 -21.62 20.00
C LEU A 102 -7.60 -22.70 20.77
N THR A 103 -8.76 -22.33 21.29
CA THR A 103 -9.68 -23.30 21.89
C THR A 103 -10.33 -24.16 20.80
N LEU A 104 -10.82 -25.34 21.17
CA LEU A 104 -11.56 -26.23 20.26
C LEU A 104 -12.78 -25.51 19.62
N ALA A 105 -13.45 -24.62 20.35
CA ALA A 105 -14.60 -23.88 19.85
C ALA A 105 -14.20 -22.89 18.75
N GLU A 106 -13.10 -22.15 18.94
CA GLU A 106 -12.57 -21.21 17.95
C GLU A 106 -12.08 -21.95 16.69
N ALA A 107 -11.42 -23.10 16.88
CA ALA A 107 -11.00 -23.95 15.77
C ALA A 107 -12.18 -24.48 14.96
N LYS A 108 -13.26 -24.95 15.62
CA LYS A 108 -14.48 -25.39 14.94
C LYS A 108 -15.17 -24.23 14.21
N ALA A 109 -15.24 -23.04 14.81
CA ALA A 109 -15.84 -21.86 14.18
C ALA A 109 -15.09 -21.45 12.90
N GLY A 110 -13.76 -21.46 12.91
CA GLY A 110 -12.96 -21.19 11.72
C GLY A 110 -13.18 -22.23 10.61
N LEU A 111 -13.27 -23.51 10.96
CA LEU A 111 -13.58 -24.57 10.00
C LEU A 111 -15.00 -24.45 9.43
N ALA A 112 -15.99 -24.11 10.27
CA ALA A 112 -17.38 -23.90 9.86
C ALA A 112 -17.48 -22.82 8.78
N LEU A 113 -16.83 -21.69 9.01
CA LEU A 113 -16.76 -20.57 8.08
C LEU A 113 -16.06 -20.98 6.77
N THR A 114 -14.95 -21.70 6.86
CA THR A 114 -14.18 -22.13 5.68
C THR A 114 -14.96 -23.08 4.77
N PHE A 115 -15.73 -23.99 5.35
CA PHE A 115 -16.46 -25.03 4.60
C PHE A 115 -17.94 -24.72 4.41
N GLY A 116 -18.44 -23.59 4.92
CA GLY A 116 -19.84 -23.20 4.83
C GLY A 116 -20.81 -24.17 5.51
N VAL A 117 -20.38 -24.80 6.61
CA VAL A 117 -21.17 -25.78 7.36
C VAL A 117 -21.43 -25.29 8.78
N ASP A 118 -22.51 -25.76 9.40
CA ASP A 118 -22.78 -25.46 10.81
C ASP A 118 -21.66 -25.97 11.74
N VAL A 119 -21.31 -25.17 12.74
CA VAL A 119 -20.27 -25.51 13.75
C VAL A 119 -20.56 -26.84 14.44
N ASP A 120 -21.84 -27.15 14.69
CA ASP A 120 -22.29 -28.39 15.34
C ASP A 120 -22.08 -29.63 14.46
N ARG A 121 -21.84 -29.47 13.16
CA ARG A 121 -21.54 -30.55 12.22
C ARG A 121 -20.04 -30.87 12.12
N ILE A 122 -19.19 -30.14 12.83
CA ILE A 122 -17.74 -30.30 12.78
C ILE A 122 -17.24 -31.07 14.00
N GLU A 123 -16.56 -32.19 13.73
CA GLU A 123 -15.87 -33.00 14.73
C GLU A 123 -14.36 -32.96 14.46
N ILE A 124 -13.58 -32.65 15.51
CA ILE A 124 -12.12 -32.64 15.46
C ILE A 124 -11.63 -33.85 16.25
N THR A 125 -11.09 -34.86 15.57
CA THR A 125 -10.50 -36.05 16.19
C THR A 125 -8.97 -35.98 16.09
N ILE A 126 -8.27 -36.00 17.23
CA ILE A 126 -6.80 -36.06 17.29
C ILE A 126 -6.41 -37.53 17.52
N ARG A 127 -5.64 -38.11 16.60
CA ARG A 127 -5.02 -39.44 16.78
C ARG A 127 -3.54 -39.23 17.09
N GLY A 128 -3.11 -39.66 18.27
CA GLY A 128 -1.71 -39.70 18.69
C GLY A 128 -1.02 -40.99 18.28
#